data_AF-A0A941XV52-F1
#
_entry.id   AF-A0A941XV52-F1
#
_cell.length_a   1.000
_cell.length_b   1.000
_cell.length_c   1.000
_cell.angle_alpha   90.00
_cell.angle_beta   90.00
_cell.angle_gamma   90.00
#
_symmetry.space_group_name_H-M   'P 1'
#
loop_
_entity.id
_entity.type
_entity.pdbx_description
1 polymer ?
#
loop_
_entity_poly.entity_id
_entity_poly.type
_entity_poly.pdbx_seq_one_letter_code
_entity_poly.pdbx_strand_id
1 'polypeptide(L)'
;MLFHTSLKQTLRTPVKLIAYFLVTALAAASFCVGLNQETSAQNNFAAAEESFTTVAVPTLYADSTPDGYLYHALEPEEFQKLISKYTMKYMPRKYFYSGYKAVASSEYDLSSIRSAIGVESIDVCGRFGAYVNGSLFRGYNPLDYPNMQDVIIFTYNGESEIDIVPGLGVESAEIPITVIFSANTNLYYGNSISLENNIDAEMAADAASRNANWKQGMEFTEEGSFRLKPGKQYIAILEDVWGAPESAAWSKPINAKQAAISNDYYHAPHGYYFQEYPEDGKLRYFLPIAEYGDGFFQTDAGAYFEETLRGYQTTANSLTAIATEDLAAMRPFHSGGVHISQGRSFSEEEYTRGVKVCIVSEYMAELNGWRLGDTVSLSFYPCAGKYYVDSDEMNVVRSQNSLCVYPVKDFFDEGEYAIVGMFAGNVNAGSKQPYTRGVSLDAVNVLLPTNSVANAPLPEISQYTTSIRLKNSEAQAFMAE
;
A
#
# COMPACT_ATOMS: atom_id res chain seq x y z
N MET A 1 -3.96 -87.56 -4.72
CA MET A 1 -5.04 -88.36 -4.09
C MET A 1 -5.73 -87.67 -2.91
N LEU A 2 -5.10 -86.75 -2.15
CA LEU A 2 -5.72 -86.09 -0.99
C LEU A 2 -6.92 -85.17 -1.31
N PHE A 3 -6.90 -84.43 -2.43
CA PHE A 3 -8.03 -83.56 -2.82
C PHE A 3 -9.32 -84.32 -3.18
N HIS A 4 -9.19 -85.49 -3.79
CA HIS A 4 -10.33 -86.27 -4.27
C HIS A 4 -11.09 -86.96 -3.12
N THR A 5 -10.39 -87.34 -2.05
CA THR A 5 -10.97 -87.95 -0.85
C THR A 5 -11.61 -86.91 0.06
N SER A 6 -11.01 -85.72 0.17
CA SER A 6 -11.56 -84.59 0.92
C SER A 6 -12.88 -84.09 0.32
N LEU A 7 -12.95 -83.90 -1.01
CA LEU A 7 -14.16 -83.43 -1.70
C LEU A 7 -15.37 -84.37 -1.51
N LYS A 8 -15.11 -85.70 -1.51
CA LYS A 8 -16.13 -86.73 -1.28
C LYS A 8 -16.62 -86.80 0.18
N GLN A 9 -15.80 -86.41 1.16
CA GLN A 9 -16.22 -86.32 2.56
C GLN A 9 -17.10 -85.09 2.82
N THR A 10 -16.80 -83.94 2.20
CA THR A 10 -17.57 -82.70 2.36
C THR A 10 -19.00 -82.82 1.80
N LEU A 11 -19.18 -83.59 0.72
CA LEU A 11 -20.48 -83.86 0.09
C LEU A 11 -21.42 -84.79 0.90
N ARG A 12 -20.92 -85.46 1.94
CA ARG A 12 -21.73 -86.36 2.80
C ARG A 12 -22.40 -85.64 3.98
N THR A 13 -22.09 -84.38 4.22
CA THR A 13 -22.69 -83.56 5.31
C THR A 13 -23.28 -82.28 4.73
N PRO A 14 -24.51 -82.31 4.18
CA PRO A 14 -25.10 -81.19 3.45
C PRO A 14 -25.21 -79.92 4.30
N VAL A 15 -25.45 -80.06 5.61
CA VAL A 15 -25.51 -78.93 6.56
C VAL A 15 -24.17 -78.19 6.67
N LYS A 16 -23.04 -78.91 6.73
CA LYS A 16 -21.71 -78.30 6.80
C LYS A 16 -21.35 -77.59 5.49
N LEU A 17 -21.71 -78.18 4.36
CA LEU A 17 -21.50 -77.59 3.04
C LEU A 17 -22.27 -76.25 2.90
N ILE A 18 -23.55 -76.25 3.28
CA ILE A 18 -24.39 -75.04 3.31
C ILE A 18 -23.79 -73.98 4.24
N ALA A 19 -23.34 -74.38 5.44
CA ALA A 19 -22.69 -73.47 6.38
C ALA A 19 -21.40 -72.85 5.80
N TYR A 20 -20.56 -73.62 5.11
CA TYR A 20 -19.37 -73.09 4.44
C TYR A 20 -19.74 -72.08 3.34
N PHE A 21 -20.71 -72.40 2.48
CA PHE A 21 -21.15 -71.46 1.44
C PHE A 21 -21.76 -70.18 2.03
N LEU A 22 -22.53 -70.28 3.11
CA LEU A 22 -23.06 -69.12 3.81
C LEU A 22 -21.95 -68.24 4.40
N VAL A 23 -20.95 -68.85 5.05
CA VAL A 23 -19.80 -68.11 5.60
C VAL A 23 -18.98 -67.45 4.49
N THR A 24 -18.73 -68.15 3.36
CA THR A 24 -18.03 -67.57 2.22
C THR A 24 -18.83 -66.44 1.57
N ALA A 25 -20.14 -66.60 1.41
CA ALA A 25 -21.02 -65.56 0.89
C ALA A 25 -21.06 -64.33 1.81
N LEU A 26 -21.10 -64.54 3.13
CA LEU A 26 -21.07 -63.46 4.11
C LEU A 26 -19.71 -62.74 4.09
N ALA A 27 -18.61 -63.48 3.99
CA ALA A 27 -17.27 -62.90 3.85
C ALA A 27 -17.13 -62.09 2.56
N ALA A 28 -17.62 -62.60 1.43
CA ALA A 28 -17.63 -61.87 0.16
C ALA A 28 -18.51 -60.62 0.23
N ALA A 29 -19.70 -60.70 0.84
CA ALA A 29 -20.58 -59.55 1.04
C ALA A 29 -19.91 -58.48 1.91
N SER A 30 -19.31 -58.86 3.04
CA SER A 30 -18.55 -57.94 3.90
C SER A 30 -17.36 -57.31 3.18
N PHE A 31 -16.65 -58.08 2.33
CA PHE A 31 -15.56 -57.57 1.50
C PHE A 31 -16.06 -56.56 0.46
N CYS A 32 -17.16 -56.85 -0.23
CA CYS A 32 -17.79 -55.91 -1.16
C CYS A 32 -18.26 -54.63 -0.47
N VAL A 33 -18.84 -54.73 0.73
CA VAL A 33 -19.21 -53.56 1.55
C VAL A 33 -17.96 -52.76 1.94
N GLY A 34 -16.89 -53.44 2.35
CA GLY A 34 -15.60 -52.80 2.70
C GLY A 34 -15.00 -52.03 1.53
N LEU A 35 -14.89 -52.64 0.36
CA LEU A 35 -14.38 -51.97 -0.85
C LEU A 35 -15.27 -50.79 -1.26
N ASN A 36 -16.60 -50.95 -1.20
CA ASN A 36 -17.52 -49.88 -1.54
C ASN A 36 -17.43 -48.70 -0.55
N GLN A 37 -17.25 -48.98 0.75
CA GLN A 37 -17.00 -47.94 1.76
C GLN A 37 -15.65 -47.25 1.52
N GLU A 38 -14.59 -47.98 1.17
CA GLU A 38 -13.29 -47.41 0.85
C GLU A 38 -13.36 -46.48 -0.37
N THR A 39 -13.99 -46.93 -1.46
CA THR A 39 -14.22 -46.09 -2.66
C THR A 39 -15.06 -44.86 -2.33
N SER A 40 -16.13 -45.01 -1.54
CA SER A 40 -16.94 -43.87 -1.11
C SER A 40 -16.16 -42.90 -0.23
N ALA A 41 -15.29 -43.40 0.64
CA ALA A 41 -14.44 -42.57 1.49
C ALA A 41 -13.41 -41.80 0.66
N GLN A 42 -12.78 -42.45 -0.34
CA GLN A 42 -11.84 -41.80 -1.27
C GLN A 42 -12.53 -40.70 -2.09
N ASN A 43 -13.73 -40.97 -2.61
CA ASN A 43 -14.49 -39.96 -3.36
C ASN A 43 -14.90 -38.76 -2.49
N ASN A 44 -15.34 -39.03 -1.26
CA ASN A 44 -15.70 -37.96 -0.32
C ASN A 44 -14.46 -37.15 0.10
N PHE A 45 -13.30 -37.80 0.27
CA PHE A 45 -12.05 -37.12 0.58
C PHE A 45 -11.60 -36.25 -0.60
N ALA A 46 -11.66 -36.75 -1.83
CA ALA A 46 -11.36 -35.97 -3.03
C ALA A 46 -12.31 -34.77 -3.19
N ALA A 47 -13.61 -34.97 -2.96
CA ALA A 47 -14.58 -33.87 -2.99
C ALA A 47 -14.33 -32.83 -1.89
N ALA A 48 -13.89 -33.26 -0.70
CA ALA A 48 -13.52 -32.35 0.38
C ALA A 48 -12.23 -31.58 0.06
N GLU A 49 -11.21 -32.24 -0.51
CA GLU A 49 -9.98 -31.61 -1.01
C GLU A 49 -10.28 -30.54 -2.08
N GLU A 50 -11.17 -30.84 -3.02
CA GLU A 50 -11.59 -29.86 -4.05
C GLU A 50 -12.40 -28.69 -3.47
N SER A 51 -12.98 -28.84 -2.27
CA SER A 51 -13.85 -27.83 -1.66
C SER A 51 -13.09 -26.74 -0.89
N PHE A 52 -11.81 -26.98 -0.52
CA PHE A 52 -11.02 -26.05 0.27
C PHE A 52 -9.67 -25.77 -0.38
N THR A 53 -9.20 -24.54 -0.23
CA THR A 53 -7.82 -24.16 -0.54
C THR A 53 -7.10 -23.91 0.77
N THR A 54 -5.84 -24.32 0.88
CA THR A 54 -4.97 -23.93 1.99
C THR A 54 -3.97 -22.90 1.50
N VAL A 55 -3.95 -21.73 2.16
CA VAL A 55 -2.95 -20.69 1.92
C VAL A 55 -2.13 -20.46 3.19
N ALA A 56 -0.82 -20.64 3.08
CA ALA A 56 0.13 -20.22 4.10
C ALA A 56 0.59 -18.78 3.85
N VAL A 57 0.87 -18.06 4.93
CA VAL A 57 1.33 -16.67 4.88
C VAL A 57 2.62 -16.52 5.69
N PRO A 58 3.74 -16.17 5.05
CA PRO A 58 5.03 -16.11 5.73
C PRO A 58 5.19 -14.80 6.50
N THR A 59 5.65 -14.88 7.76
CA THR A 59 6.13 -13.71 8.51
C THR A 59 7.64 -13.84 8.69
N LEU A 60 8.40 -12.96 8.05
CA LEU A 60 9.86 -13.01 8.00
C LEU A 60 10.45 -12.01 9.00
N TYR A 61 11.33 -12.50 9.87
CA TYR A 61 12.02 -11.70 10.89
C TYR A 61 13.49 -11.52 10.54
N ALA A 62 13.98 -10.28 10.66
CA ALA A 62 15.37 -9.94 10.40
C ALA A 62 15.81 -8.74 11.24
N ASP A 63 17.13 -8.53 11.29
CA ASP A 63 17.71 -7.29 11.77
C ASP A 63 17.25 -6.14 10.89
N SER A 64 16.74 -5.09 11.52
CA SER A 64 16.00 -4.05 10.83
C SER A 64 16.56 -2.67 11.08
N THR A 65 16.34 -1.79 10.12
CA THR A 65 16.53 -0.36 10.28
C THR A 65 15.32 0.25 10.99
N PRO A 66 15.45 1.47 11.55
CA PRO A 66 14.30 2.19 12.10
C PRO A 66 13.18 2.43 11.08
N ASP A 67 13.47 2.30 9.79
CA ASP A 67 12.51 2.47 8.69
C ASP A 67 11.82 1.17 8.27
N GLY A 68 12.16 0.06 8.90
CA GLY A 68 11.52 -1.23 8.63
C GLY A 68 12.07 -1.96 7.40
N TYR A 69 13.24 -1.55 6.90
CA TYR A 69 14.03 -2.28 5.90
C TYR A 69 15.06 -3.20 6.56
N LEU A 70 15.65 -4.12 5.78
CA LEU A 70 16.78 -4.93 6.23
C LEU A 70 17.94 -4.04 6.65
N TYR A 71 18.54 -4.37 7.80
CA TYR A 71 19.75 -3.73 8.26
C TYR A 71 20.98 -4.45 7.72
N HIS A 72 21.88 -3.70 7.10
CA HIS A 72 23.19 -4.18 6.69
C HIS A 72 24.25 -3.51 7.54
N ALA A 73 25.07 -4.31 8.21
CA ALA A 73 26.21 -3.80 8.96
C ALA A 73 27.18 -3.11 8.00
N LEU A 74 27.57 -1.89 8.34
CA LEU A 74 28.53 -1.13 7.56
C LEU A 74 29.96 -1.63 7.78
N GLU A 75 30.71 -1.73 6.69
CA GLU A 75 32.15 -1.94 6.77
C GLU A 75 32.83 -0.70 7.37
N PRO A 76 33.96 -0.85 8.11
CA PRO A 76 34.61 0.28 8.79
C PRO A 76 34.96 1.46 7.86
N GLU A 77 35.34 1.19 6.62
CA GLU A 77 35.67 2.23 5.64
C GLU A 77 34.45 3.02 5.16
N GLU A 78 33.31 2.36 5.00
CA GLU A 78 32.05 3.00 4.62
C GLU A 78 31.53 3.87 5.75
N PHE A 79 31.63 3.39 6.99
CA PHE A 79 31.28 4.18 8.17
C PHE A 79 32.11 5.47 8.24
N GLN A 80 33.42 5.42 7.97
CA GLN A 80 34.27 6.62 7.93
C GLN A 80 33.85 7.62 6.83
N LYS A 81 33.50 7.12 5.64
CA LYS A 81 32.95 7.96 4.57
C LYS A 81 31.64 8.62 4.99
N LEU A 82 30.75 7.89 5.67
CA LEU A 82 29.47 8.42 6.12
C LEU A 82 29.61 9.50 7.18
N ILE A 83 30.46 9.34 8.20
CA ILE A 83 30.63 10.36 9.26
C ILE A 83 31.40 11.61 8.79
N SER A 84 32.11 11.52 7.66
CA SER A 84 32.72 12.70 7.01
C SER A 84 31.73 13.43 6.10
N LYS A 85 30.71 12.74 5.57
CA LYS A 85 29.65 13.31 4.74
C LYS A 85 28.48 13.86 5.56
N TYR A 86 28.10 13.18 6.65
CA TYR A 86 26.92 13.48 7.47
C TYR A 86 27.31 13.67 8.92
N THR A 87 26.65 14.61 9.61
CA THR A 87 26.68 14.61 11.08
C THR A 87 25.77 13.49 11.59
N MET A 88 25.95 13.04 12.83
CA MET A 88 25.07 12.00 13.42
C MET A 88 23.58 12.39 13.43
N LYS A 89 23.27 13.68 13.57
CA LYS A 89 21.88 14.20 13.48
C LYS A 89 21.26 13.96 12.10
N TYR A 90 22.10 13.86 11.08
CA TYR A 90 21.75 13.89 9.66
C TYR A 90 22.09 12.60 8.92
N MET A 91 22.56 11.57 9.61
CA MET A 91 22.90 10.31 8.97
C MET A 91 21.60 9.58 8.53
N PRO A 92 21.56 9.01 7.30
CA PRO A 92 20.39 8.26 6.85
C PRO A 92 20.06 7.09 7.79
N ARG A 93 18.78 6.95 8.14
CA ARG A 93 18.29 5.91 9.08
C ARG A 93 18.54 4.48 8.64
N LYS A 94 18.68 4.24 7.32
CA LYS A 94 19.06 2.93 6.77
C LYS A 94 20.38 2.36 7.33
N TYR A 95 21.23 3.22 7.90
CA TYR A 95 22.50 2.85 8.52
C TYR A 95 22.42 2.59 10.02
N PHE A 96 21.25 2.78 10.63
CA PHE A 96 21.04 2.54 12.05
C PHE A 96 20.40 1.18 12.25
N TYR A 97 20.86 0.48 13.28
CA TYR A 97 20.22 -0.73 13.74
C TYR A 97 19.06 -0.40 14.68
N SER A 98 17.92 -1.06 14.49
CA SER A 98 16.69 -0.84 15.26
C SER A 98 16.15 -2.10 15.93
N GLY A 99 16.84 -3.23 15.85
CA GLY A 99 16.41 -4.48 16.45
C GLY A 99 15.95 -5.55 15.45
N TYR A 100 15.69 -6.74 16.00
CA TYR A 100 15.18 -7.91 15.28
C TYR A 100 13.65 -7.91 15.29
N LYS A 101 13.01 -7.73 14.13
CA LYS A 101 11.53 -7.63 13.99
C LYS A 101 11.06 -8.15 12.64
N ALA A 102 9.76 -8.19 12.40
CA ALA A 102 9.21 -8.53 11.09
C ALA A 102 9.57 -7.43 10.08
N VAL A 103 10.15 -7.81 8.94
CA VAL A 103 10.68 -6.87 7.92
C VAL A 103 10.16 -7.30 6.56
N ALA A 104 9.75 -6.33 5.74
CA ALA A 104 9.44 -6.56 4.34
C ALA A 104 10.70 -6.30 3.51
N SER A 105 11.00 -7.18 2.56
CA SER A 105 12.16 -6.98 1.67
C SER A 105 12.04 -7.78 0.39
N SER A 106 12.50 -7.21 -0.71
CA SER A 106 12.68 -7.92 -1.99
C SER A 106 13.91 -8.83 -2.01
N GLU A 107 14.76 -8.77 -0.98
CA GLU A 107 16.02 -9.53 -0.90
C GLU A 107 15.86 -10.95 -0.35
N TYR A 108 14.70 -11.30 0.20
CA TYR A 108 14.48 -12.64 0.74
C TYR A 108 14.47 -13.70 -0.36
N ASP A 109 15.20 -14.80 -0.13
CA ASP A 109 15.20 -15.95 -1.02
C ASP A 109 14.12 -16.96 -0.62
N LEU A 110 13.13 -17.14 -1.49
CA LEU A 110 12.04 -18.10 -1.32
C LEU A 110 12.31 -19.46 -1.99
N SER A 111 13.50 -19.69 -2.55
CA SER A 111 13.80 -20.91 -3.33
C SER A 111 13.61 -22.21 -2.55
N SER A 112 13.97 -22.21 -1.26
CA SER A 112 13.73 -23.35 -0.36
C SER A 112 12.24 -23.60 -0.17
N ILE A 113 11.45 -22.55 0.10
CA ILE A 113 10.00 -22.64 0.28
C ILE A 113 9.32 -23.09 -1.01
N ARG A 114 9.74 -22.59 -2.18
CA ARG A 114 9.21 -23.04 -3.49
C ARG A 114 9.39 -24.54 -3.72
N SER A 115 10.41 -25.14 -3.12
CA SER A 115 10.74 -26.55 -3.25
C SER A 115 10.23 -27.41 -2.09
N ALA A 116 9.58 -26.79 -1.09
CA ALA A 116 9.10 -27.47 0.10
C ALA A 116 7.91 -28.38 -0.22
N ILE A 117 7.67 -29.36 0.66
CA ILE A 117 6.54 -30.28 0.53
C ILE A 117 5.22 -29.51 0.56
N GLY A 118 4.24 -29.92 -0.25
CA GLY A 118 2.91 -29.30 -0.27
C GLY A 118 2.80 -28.01 -1.06
N VAL A 119 3.90 -27.32 -1.39
CA VAL A 119 3.82 -26.01 -2.07
C VAL A 119 3.43 -26.18 -3.55
N GLU A 120 2.32 -25.55 -3.93
CA GLU A 120 1.82 -25.54 -5.32
C GLU A 120 2.26 -24.28 -6.06
N SER A 121 2.12 -23.13 -5.42
CA SER A 121 2.51 -21.84 -5.96
C SER A 121 2.83 -20.84 -4.84
N ILE A 122 3.60 -19.81 -5.19
CA ILE A 122 3.85 -18.67 -4.31
C ILE A 122 3.58 -17.41 -5.12
N ASP A 123 2.58 -16.65 -4.70
CA ASP A 123 2.30 -15.31 -5.21
C ASP A 123 2.99 -14.27 -4.31
N VAL A 124 3.73 -13.36 -4.94
CA VAL A 124 4.33 -12.21 -4.27
C VAL A 124 3.82 -10.96 -4.98
N CYS A 125 2.82 -10.31 -4.37
CA CYS A 125 2.13 -9.20 -5.00
C CYS A 125 3.05 -7.98 -5.17
N GLY A 126 3.14 -7.45 -6.39
CA GLY A 126 3.74 -6.15 -6.66
C GLY A 126 2.84 -5.03 -6.14
N ARG A 127 3.46 -3.96 -5.61
CA ARG A 127 2.76 -2.79 -5.10
C ARG A 127 3.45 -1.51 -5.57
N PHE A 128 2.69 -0.64 -6.22
CA PHE A 128 3.19 0.61 -6.79
C PHE A 128 2.05 1.63 -6.99
N GLY A 129 2.40 2.88 -7.26
CA GLY A 129 1.41 3.91 -7.55
C GLY A 129 0.84 3.74 -8.95
N ALA A 130 -0.46 4.00 -9.12
CA ALA A 130 -1.15 3.96 -10.39
C ALA A 130 -1.84 5.31 -10.65
N TYR A 131 -1.13 6.20 -11.33
CA TYR A 131 -1.66 7.48 -11.76
C TYR A 131 -2.69 7.27 -12.85
N VAL A 132 -3.89 7.84 -12.67
CA VAL A 132 -4.93 7.81 -13.69
C VAL A 132 -4.68 8.95 -14.66
N ASN A 133 -4.38 8.68 -15.94
CA ASN A 133 -4.03 9.75 -16.89
C ASN A 133 -5.19 10.72 -17.23
N GLY A 134 -6.40 10.42 -16.74
CA GLY A 134 -7.57 11.28 -16.80
C GLY A 134 -7.90 11.94 -15.47
N SER A 135 -9.15 12.40 -15.33
CA SER A 135 -9.65 12.89 -14.05
C SER A 135 -10.04 11.73 -13.15
N LEU A 136 -9.46 11.70 -11.95
CA LEU A 136 -9.89 10.85 -10.86
C LEU A 136 -10.67 11.70 -9.86
N PHE A 137 -11.89 11.29 -9.55
CA PHE A 137 -12.73 11.99 -8.58
C PHE A 137 -12.08 12.01 -7.19
N ARG A 138 -11.47 10.87 -6.81
CA ARG A 138 -10.65 10.72 -5.61
C ARG A 138 -9.54 9.72 -5.83
N GLY A 139 -8.29 10.18 -5.88
CA GLY A 139 -7.13 9.31 -5.66
C GLY A 139 -6.69 9.42 -4.22
N TYR A 140 -5.99 8.38 -3.74
CA TYR A 140 -5.42 8.30 -2.39
C TYR A 140 -6.46 8.43 -1.25
N ASN A 141 -6.30 7.69 -0.16
CA ASN A 141 -7.28 7.69 0.94
C ASN A 141 -7.09 8.94 1.84
N PRO A 142 -8.01 9.94 1.83
CA PRO A 142 -7.88 11.15 2.64
C PRO A 142 -8.15 10.92 4.14
N LEU A 143 -8.48 9.69 4.53
CA LEU A 143 -8.99 9.33 5.85
C LEU A 143 -8.05 8.38 6.63
N ASP A 144 -6.90 8.01 6.04
CA ASP A 144 -5.81 7.33 6.73
C ASP A 144 -4.76 8.27 7.34
N TYR A 145 -5.11 9.53 7.57
CA TYR A 145 -4.79 10.35 8.77
C TYR A 145 -5.00 11.86 8.48
N PRO A 146 -5.10 12.71 9.52
CA PRO A 146 -4.85 14.16 9.60
C PRO A 146 -4.25 15.04 8.49
N ASN A 147 -3.51 14.47 7.55
CA ASN A 147 -2.47 15.20 6.83
C ASN A 147 -2.69 15.11 5.33
N MET A 148 -3.82 15.66 4.87
CA MET A 148 -3.92 16.02 3.46
C MET A 148 -2.86 17.08 3.19
N GLN A 149 -2.04 16.86 2.18
CA GLN A 149 -1.01 17.80 1.78
C GLN A 149 -1.46 18.52 0.53
N ASP A 150 -1.02 19.75 0.37
CA ASP A 150 -1.30 20.53 -0.83
C ASP A 150 -0.18 21.52 -1.12
N VAL A 151 -0.07 21.94 -2.37
CA VAL A 151 0.62 23.17 -2.72
C VAL A 151 -0.43 24.13 -3.23
N ILE A 152 -0.68 25.20 -2.47
CA ILE A 152 -1.62 26.24 -2.87
C ILE A 152 -0.90 27.49 -3.31
N ILE A 153 -1.51 28.19 -4.27
CA ILE A 153 -1.19 29.59 -4.52
C ILE A 153 -2.41 30.39 -4.09
N PHE A 154 -2.22 31.41 -3.26
CA PHE A 154 -3.31 32.20 -2.70
C PHE A 154 -2.99 33.69 -2.62
N THR A 155 -4.03 34.50 -2.67
CA THR A 155 -3.97 35.94 -2.37
C THR A 155 -4.41 36.18 -0.93
N TYR A 156 -3.66 36.97 -0.16
CA TYR A 156 -4.10 37.42 1.16
C TYR A 156 -5.00 38.66 1.03
N ASN A 157 -6.23 38.56 1.56
CA ASN A 157 -7.29 39.57 1.39
C ASN A 157 -7.53 40.43 2.65
N GLY A 158 -6.61 40.43 3.62
CA GLY A 158 -6.77 41.25 4.83
C GLY A 158 -6.60 42.74 4.56
N GLU A 159 -7.13 43.57 5.45
CA GLU A 159 -7.04 45.04 5.34
C GLU A 159 -5.67 45.59 5.76
N SER A 160 -4.92 44.85 6.58
CA SER A 160 -3.60 45.20 7.09
C SER A 160 -2.62 44.04 6.99
N GLU A 161 -1.32 44.35 7.11
CA GLU A 161 -0.29 43.33 7.28
C GLU A 161 -0.57 42.48 8.52
N ILE A 162 -0.24 41.19 8.45
CA ILE A 162 -0.35 40.24 9.58
C ILE A 162 0.92 39.41 9.67
N ASP A 163 1.40 39.22 10.90
CA ASP A 163 2.49 38.29 11.20
C ASP A 163 1.90 36.96 11.63
N ILE A 164 2.27 35.89 10.93
CA ILE A 164 1.93 34.52 11.31
C ILE A 164 3.07 34.00 12.19
N VAL A 165 2.79 33.89 13.47
CA VAL A 165 3.79 33.56 14.49
C VAL A 165 3.89 32.05 14.72
N PRO A 166 5.09 31.51 15.00
CA PRO A 166 5.25 30.10 15.32
C PRO A 166 4.50 29.70 16.59
N GLY A 167 3.84 28.55 16.60
CA GLY A 167 3.12 28.09 17.79
C GLY A 167 2.42 26.74 17.65
N LEU A 168 3.07 25.67 18.09
CA LEU A 168 2.46 24.33 18.20
C LEU A 168 1.25 24.36 19.15
N GLY A 169 0.06 24.08 18.62
CA GLY A 169 -1.18 24.03 19.39
C GLY A 169 -1.74 25.39 19.81
N VAL A 170 -1.22 26.49 19.25
CA VAL A 170 -1.83 27.81 19.36
C VAL A 170 -2.89 27.92 18.26
N GLU A 171 -4.13 28.25 18.64
CA GLU A 171 -5.21 28.47 17.67
C GLU A 171 -4.77 29.57 16.70
N SER A 172 -4.57 29.17 15.45
CA SER A 172 -4.00 30.05 14.43
C SER A 172 -5.00 31.08 13.96
N ALA A 173 -4.50 32.23 13.53
CA ALA A 173 -5.34 33.28 12.99
C ALA A 173 -6.07 32.77 11.75
N GLU A 174 -7.40 32.80 11.77
CA GLU A 174 -8.18 32.64 10.55
C GLU A 174 -7.95 33.85 9.66
N ILE A 175 -7.25 33.63 8.53
CA ILE A 175 -6.89 34.69 7.60
C ILE A 175 -7.80 34.67 6.38
N PRO A 176 -8.28 35.83 5.90
CA PRO A 176 -9.04 35.91 4.67
C PRO A 176 -8.10 35.71 3.47
N ILE A 177 -8.40 34.70 2.64
CA ILE A 177 -7.60 34.35 1.47
C ILE A 177 -8.47 34.04 0.25
N THR A 178 -7.88 34.15 -0.93
CA THR A 178 -8.43 33.57 -2.16
C THR A 178 -7.41 32.57 -2.71
N VAL A 179 -7.72 31.28 -2.66
CA VAL A 179 -6.90 30.26 -3.32
C VAL A 179 -7.14 30.33 -4.82
N ILE A 180 -6.08 30.59 -5.58
CA ILE A 180 -6.10 30.69 -7.04
C ILE A 180 -5.65 29.38 -7.70
N PHE A 181 -4.93 28.54 -6.98
CA PHE A 181 -4.50 27.22 -7.42
C PHE A 181 -4.33 26.28 -6.23
N SER A 182 -4.66 25.00 -6.42
CA SER A 182 -4.43 23.90 -5.49
C SER A 182 -3.91 22.71 -6.31
N ALA A 183 -2.86 22.07 -5.82
CA ALA A 183 -2.27 20.88 -6.41
C ALA A 183 -3.12 19.62 -6.13
N ASN A 184 -3.85 19.61 -5.02
CA ASN A 184 -4.65 18.49 -4.58
C ASN A 184 -6.13 18.70 -4.89
N THR A 185 -6.60 18.07 -5.97
CA THR A 185 -8.00 18.16 -6.43
C THR A 185 -9.02 17.57 -5.46
N ASN A 186 -8.58 16.82 -4.44
CA ASN A 186 -9.45 16.34 -3.36
C ASN A 186 -9.81 17.44 -2.36
N LEU A 187 -9.18 18.60 -2.45
CA LEU A 187 -9.37 19.74 -1.56
C LEU A 187 -9.99 20.90 -2.31
N TYR A 188 -10.74 21.71 -1.57
CA TYR A 188 -11.09 23.05 -1.99
C TYR A 188 -11.05 23.98 -0.79
N TYR A 189 -10.88 25.27 -1.05
CA TYR A 189 -10.68 26.27 -0.02
C TYR A 189 -11.79 27.32 -0.07
N GLY A 190 -12.25 27.73 1.10
CA GLY A 190 -13.18 28.86 1.24
C GLY A 190 -12.48 30.21 1.06
N ASN A 191 -13.14 31.26 1.54
CA ASN A 191 -12.60 32.63 1.54
C ASN A 191 -11.67 32.91 2.74
N SER A 192 -11.42 31.90 3.58
CA SER A 192 -10.57 31.98 4.76
C SER A 192 -9.96 30.61 5.07
N ILE A 193 -8.84 30.63 5.77
CA ILE A 193 -8.18 29.43 6.30
C ILE A 193 -7.54 29.76 7.66
N SER A 194 -7.58 28.82 8.59
CA SER A 194 -6.71 28.84 9.78
C SER A 194 -5.32 28.31 9.40
N LEU A 195 -4.29 29.16 9.48
CA LEU A 195 -2.95 28.82 9.01
C LEU A 195 -1.96 28.72 10.18
N GLU A 196 -1.60 27.50 10.55
CA GLU A 196 -0.58 27.22 11.56
C GLU A 196 0.83 27.44 11.01
N ASN A 197 1.68 28.06 11.83
CA ASN A 197 3.11 28.19 11.55
C ASN A 197 3.90 27.34 12.53
N ASN A 198 4.58 26.35 11.98
CA ASN A 198 5.48 25.43 12.66
C ASN A 198 6.93 25.62 12.19
N ILE A 199 7.24 26.69 11.46
CA ILE A 199 8.61 27.11 11.14
C ILE A 199 9.23 27.67 12.42
N ASP A 200 10.28 27.03 12.90
CA ASP A 200 11.03 27.49 14.08
C ASP A 200 12.26 28.34 13.72
N ALA A 201 12.92 28.87 14.75
CA ALA A 201 14.13 29.67 14.61
C ALA A 201 15.30 28.89 13.97
N GLU A 202 15.42 27.58 14.20
CA GLU A 202 16.47 26.76 13.59
C GLU A 202 16.23 26.64 12.08
N MET A 203 14.99 26.38 11.67
CA MET A 203 14.59 26.30 10.27
C MET A 203 14.80 27.63 9.53
N ALA A 204 14.38 28.74 10.14
CA ALA A 204 14.57 30.07 9.58
C ALA A 204 16.06 30.44 9.44
N ALA A 205 16.87 30.16 10.47
CA ALA A 205 18.31 30.41 10.44
C ALA A 205 19.03 29.51 9.44
N ASP A 206 18.63 28.23 9.33
CA ASP A 206 19.20 27.29 8.39
C ASP A 206 18.94 27.72 6.94
N ALA A 207 17.69 28.06 6.60
CA ALA A 207 17.30 28.60 5.31
C ALA A 207 18.08 29.88 4.95
N ALA A 208 18.22 30.81 5.90
CA ALA A 208 18.97 32.05 5.72
C ALA A 208 20.48 31.82 5.49
N SER A 209 21.07 30.82 6.16
CA SER A 209 22.51 30.54 6.08
C SER A 209 22.94 29.82 4.80
N ARG A 210 22.06 29.00 4.22
CA ARG A 210 22.41 28.09 3.10
C ARG A 210 22.07 28.64 1.73
N ASN A 211 21.15 29.60 1.66
CA ASN A 211 20.63 30.07 0.39
C ASN A 211 20.70 31.60 0.30
N ALA A 212 21.87 32.11 -0.09
CA ALA A 212 22.11 33.56 -0.28
C ALA A 212 21.14 34.21 -1.29
N ASN A 213 20.45 33.39 -2.10
CA ASN A 213 19.47 33.79 -3.11
C ASN A 213 18.01 33.72 -2.62
N TRP A 214 17.72 33.30 -1.38
CA TRP A 214 16.37 33.22 -0.79
C TRP A 214 15.67 34.58 -0.57
N LYS A 215 16.19 35.66 -1.15
CA LYS A 215 15.59 37.00 -1.09
C LYS A 215 14.41 37.19 -2.06
N GLN A 216 13.63 36.14 -2.33
CA GLN A 216 12.37 36.29 -3.05
C GLN A 216 11.25 36.69 -2.07
N GLY A 217 11.21 37.99 -1.75
CA GLY A 217 10.01 38.73 -1.31
C GLY A 217 9.49 38.51 0.12
N MET A 218 9.69 37.33 0.73
CA MET A 218 9.18 37.04 2.07
C MET A 218 10.14 37.51 3.17
N GLU A 219 9.59 38.26 4.14
CA GLU A 219 10.30 38.69 5.34
C GLU A 219 10.00 37.70 6.47
N PHE A 220 11.05 37.03 6.98
CA PHE A 220 10.98 36.15 8.14
C PHE A 220 11.70 36.79 9.33
N THR A 221 11.19 36.59 10.55
CA THR A 221 11.87 36.98 11.79
C THR A 221 12.87 35.90 12.22
N GLU A 222 13.80 36.24 13.12
CA GLU A 222 14.73 35.25 13.72
C GLU A 222 14.00 34.12 14.46
N GLU A 223 12.76 34.35 14.87
CA GLU A 223 11.93 33.36 15.58
C GLU A 223 11.19 32.41 14.63
N GLY A 224 11.12 32.70 13.33
CA GLY A 224 10.41 31.91 12.32
C GLY A 224 9.05 32.49 11.89
N SER A 225 8.66 33.65 12.41
CA SER A 225 7.43 34.35 11.99
C SER A 225 7.57 34.88 10.56
N PHE A 226 6.48 34.91 9.81
CA PHE A 226 6.46 35.51 8.47
C PHE A 226 5.30 36.48 8.29
N ARG A 227 5.47 37.47 7.39
CA ARG A 227 4.49 38.53 7.17
C ARG A 227 3.71 38.38 5.87
N LEU A 228 2.38 38.42 5.97
CA LEU A 228 1.49 38.54 4.82
C LEU A 228 1.07 40.00 4.62
N LYS A 229 1.12 40.47 3.37
CA LYS A 229 0.81 41.85 2.97
C LYS A 229 -0.46 41.87 2.12
N PRO A 230 -1.42 42.78 2.39
CA PRO A 230 -2.68 42.87 1.65
C PRO A 230 -2.52 42.86 0.13
N GLY A 231 -3.30 42.02 -0.56
CA GLY A 231 -3.32 41.93 -2.02
C GLY A 231 -2.11 41.23 -2.65
N LYS A 232 -1.15 40.75 -1.85
CA LYS A 232 -0.02 39.94 -2.35
C LYS A 232 -0.40 38.48 -2.50
N GLN A 233 0.26 37.83 -3.44
CA GLN A 233 0.13 36.40 -3.71
C GLN A 233 1.29 35.63 -3.08
N TYR A 234 0.98 34.44 -2.62
CA TYR A 234 1.90 33.53 -1.96
C TYR A 234 1.70 32.13 -2.48
N ILE A 235 2.77 31.36 -2.53
CA ILE A 235 2.74 29.92 -2.74
C ILE A 235 3.17 29.24 -1.44
N ALA A 236 2.41 28.24 -1.00
CA ALA A 236 2.67 27.52 0.23
C ALA A 236 2.54 26.01 0.04
N ILE A 237 3.49 25.27 0.60
CA ILE A 237 3.41 23.83 0.82
C ILE A 237 2.70 23.68 2.17
N LEU A 238 1.51 23.10 2.12
CA LEU A 238 0.66 22.88 3.28
C LEU A 238 0.79 21.44 3.74
N GLU A 239 1.01 21.29 5.04
CA GLU A 239 0.91 20.05 5.78
C GLU A 239 -0.39 20.07 6.61
N ASP A 240 -0.80 18.90 7.09
CA ASP A 240 -1.90 18.78 8.06
C ASP A 240 -3.14 19.57 7.62
N VAL A 241 -3.52 19.48 6.32
CA VAL A 241 -4.71 20.17 5.82
C VAL A 241 -5.93 19.45 6.35
N TRP A 242 -6.69 20.15 7.18
CA TRP A 242 -7.87 19.66 7.86
C TRP A 242 -9.13 20.32 7.31
N GLY A 243 -10.18 19.52 7.24
CA GLY A 243 -11.47 19.97 6.72
C GLY A 243 -12.60 19.03 7.08
N ALA A 244 -13.81 19.42 6.71
CA ALA A 244 -14.98 18.56 6.80
C ALA A 244 -15.50 18.26 5.38
N PRO A 245 -15.91 17.01 5.09
CA PRO A 245 -16.64 16.75 3.86
C PRO A 245 -17.99 17.49 3.90
N GLU A 246 -18.43 18.01 2.75
CA GLU A 246 -19.76 18.65 2.64
C GLU A 246 -20.93 17.67 2.85
N SER A 247 -20.67 16.36 2.75
CA SER A 247 -21.70 15.33 2.96
C SER A 247 -21.09 14.04 3.51
N ALA A 248 -21.92 13.24 4.18
CA ALA A 248 -21.54 11.90 4.65
C ALA A 248 -21.20 10.94 3.49
N ALA A 249 -21.61 11.26 2.26
CA ALA A 249 -21.39 10.42 1.08
C ALA A 249 -20.00 10.62 0.45
N TRP A 250 -19.15 11.53 0.97
CA TRP A 250 -17.80 11.82 0.47
C TRP A 250 -17.69 12.11 -1.03
N SER A 251 -18.82 12.31 -1.71
CA SER A 251 -18.96 12.52 -3.16
C SER A 251 -18.65 13.95 -3.61
N LYS A 252 -17.90 14.69 -2.78
CA LYS A 252 -17.43 16.05 -3.03
C LYS A 252 -16.04 16.25 -2.43
N PRO A 253 -15.16 17.07 -3.01
CA PRO A 253 -13.89 17.48 -2.40
C PRO A 253 -14.07 17.99 -0.96
N ILE A 254 -13.02 17.92 -0.15
CA ILE A 254 -13.04 18.33 1.25
C ILE A 254 -12.81 19.83 1.37
N ASN A 255 -13.63 20.50 2.19
CA ASN A 255 -13.46 21.92 2.49
C ASN A 255 -12.32 22.11 3.47
N ALA A 256 -11.15 22.52 2.99
CA ALA A 256 -10.01 22.84 3.84
C ALA A 256 -10.35 24.07 4.72
N LYS A 257 -10.30 23.87 6.04
CA LYS A 257 -10.56 24.87 7.07
C LYS A 257 -9.30 25.29 7.80
N GLN A 258 -8.34 24.39 7.90
CA GLN A 258 -7.10 24.59 8.63
C GLN A 258 -5.98 23.90 7.87
N ALA A 259 -4.78 24.45 7.95
CA ALA A 259 -3.57 23.86 7.42
C ALA A 259 -2.37 24.33 8.25
N ALA A 260 -1.31 23.55 8.23
CA ALA A 260 -0.03 23.91 8.82
C ALA A 260 1.02 24.19 7.75
N ILE A 261 1.93 25.09 8.08
CA ILE A 261 3.18 25.33 7.37
C ILE A 261 4.28 24.86 8.31
N SER A 262 4.85 23.69 8.02
CA SER A 262 5.89 23.05 8.84
C SER A 262 7.10 22.71 8.00
N ASN A 263 7.32 21.43 7.70
CA ASN A 263 8.37 20.99 6.81
C ASN A 263 7.77 20.78 5.42
N ASP A 264 8.57 20.24 4.51
CA ASP A 264 8.07 19.69 3.26
C ASP A 264 8.06 18.17 3.38
N TYR A 265 6.90 17.56 3.65
CA TYR A 265 6.75 16.10 3.67
C TYR A 265 7.17 15.40 2.37
N TYR A 266 7.10 16.07 1.21
CA TYR A 266 7.51 15.47 -0.05
C TYR A 266 9.02 15.23 -0.06
N HIS A 267 9.80 16.26 0.28
CA HIS A 267 11.26 16.18 0.33
C HIS A 267 11.81 15.60 1.65
N ALA A 268 11.02 15.62 2.75
CA ALA A 268 11.44 15.19 4.09
C ALA A 268 10.28 14.55 4.90
N PRO A 269 9.74 13.39 4.48
CA PRO A 269 8.50 12.86 5.06
C PRO A 269 8.65 12.41 6.53
N HIS A 270 8.05 13.14 7.48
CA HIS A 270 8.06 12.96 8.96
C HIS A 270 9.17 13.67 9.74
N GLY A 271 9.56 14.87 9.30
CA GLY A 271 10.47 15.73 10.05
C GLY A 271 11.91 15.23 9.96
N TYR A 272 12.81 16.08 9.48
CA TYR A 272 14.27 15.98 9.59
C TYR A 272 14.97 14.60 9.63
N TYR A 273 14.46 13.52 9.04
CA TYR A 273 15.10 12.19 9.17
C TYR A 273 14.87 11.22 8.00
N PHE A 274 14.26 11.63 6.89
CA PHE A 274 13.53 10.66 6.05
C PHE A 274 13.86 10.51 4.58
N GLN A 275 14.91 11.14 4.03
CA GLN A 275 15.48 10.67 2.76
C GLN A 275 17.01 10.84 2.68
N GLU A 276 17.60 10.03 1.81
CA GLU A 276 19.00 10.08 1.42
C GLU A 276 19.32 11.45 0.84
N TYR A 277 20.40 12.05 1.33
CA TYR A 277 20.92 13.29 0.77
C TYR A 277 21.12 13.12 -0.74
N PRO A 278 20.88 14.19 -1.53
CA PRO A 278 21.38 14.25 -2.89
C PRO A 278 22.85 13.79 -2.94
N GLU A 279 23.25 13.08 -4.00
CA GLU A 279 24.61 12.51 -4.09
C GLU A 279 25.70 13.59 -3.90
N ASP A 280 25.41 14.84 -4.31
CA ASP A 280 26.25 16.02 -4.15
C ASP A 280 26.38 16.53 -2.69
N GLY A 281 25.65 15.92 -1.75
CA GLY A 281 25.67 16.22 -0.32
C GLY A 281 25.00 17.52 0.08
N LYS A 282 24.33 18.24 -0.84
CA LYS A 282 23.68 19.52 -0.56
C LYS A 282 22.17 19.37 -0.51
N LEU A 283 21.61 19.76 0.63
CA LEU A 283 20.17 19.93 0.78
C LEU A 283 19.74 21.19 0.03
N ARG A 284 18.81 21.07 -0.92
CA ARG A 284 18.10 22.21 -1.50
C ARG A 284 16.81 22.43 -0.71
N TYR A 285 16.91 22.83 0.55
CA TYR A 285 15.72 23.15 1.34
C TYR A 285 15.36 24.61 1.18
N PHE A 286 14.08 24.83 0.94
CA PHE A 286 13.43 26.13 0.93
C PHE A 286 12.37 26.12 2.02
N LEU A 287 12.07 27.27 2.63
CA LEU A 287 10.94 27.31 3.55
C LEU A 287 9.65 27.05 2.75
N PRO A 288 8.68 26.34 3.33
CA PRO A 288 7.45 25.92 2.64
C PRO A 288 6.48 27.07 2.29
N ILE A 289 6.93 28.32 2.28
CA ILE A 289 6.14 29.47 1.83
C ILE A 289 7.02 30.56 1.20
N ALA A 290 6.55 31.15 0.09
CA ALA A 290 7.22 32.21 -0.65
C ALA A 290 6.22 33.23 -1.23
N GLU A 291 6.67 34.47 -1.49
CA GLU A 291 5.89 35.43 -2.31
C GLU A 291 5.83 34.90 -3.75
N TYR A 292 4.63 34.85 -4.31
CA TYR A 292 4.38 34.35 -5.65
C TYR A 292 4.16 35.50 -6.63
N GLY A 293 4.70 35.35 -7.84
CA GLY A 293 4.53 36.30 -8.93
C GLY A 293 5.04 35.75 -10.26
N ASP A 294 4.90 36.56 -11.30
CA ASP A 294 5.36 36.20 -12.65
C ASP A 294 6.86 35.84 -12.62
N GLY A 295 7.20 34.71 -13.24
CA GLY A 295 8.58 34.24 -13.25
C GLY A 295 8.97 33.32 -12.09
N PHE A 296 8.08 33.07 -11.11
CA PHE A 296 8.43 32.31 -9.90
C PHE A 296 9.01 30.92 -10.21
N PHE A 297 8.34 30.14 -11.08
CA PHE A 297 8.80 28.79 -11.45
C PHE A 297 10.11 28.75 -12.26
N GLN A 298 10.66 29.91 -12.67
CA GLN A 298 11.97 29.99 -13.32
C GLN A 298 13.12 30.19 -12.33
N THR A 299 12.85 30.26 -11.02
CA THR A 299 13.87 30.37 -9.97
C THR A 299 14.16 29.02 -9.31
N ASP A 300 15.26 28.93 -8.58
CA ASP A 300 15.59 27.71 -7.83
C ASP A 300 14.52 27.36 -6.79
N ALA A 301 13.92 28.38 -6.15
CA ALA A 301 12.78 28.19 -5.24
C ALA A 301 11.55 27.71 -6.01
N GLY A 302 11.26 28.32 -7.16
CA GLY A 302 10.20 27.87 -8.05
C GLY A 302 10.28 26.40 -8.42
N ALA A 303 11.47 25.94 -8.84
CA ALA A 303 11.70 24.54 -9.20
C ALA A 303 11.43 23.58 -8.03
N TYR A 304 11.76 23.97 -6.80
CA TYR A 304 11.49 23.17 -5.61
C TYR A 304 9.99 23.03 -5.32
N PHE A 305 9.25 24.14 -5.35
CA PHE A 305 7.79 24.09 -5.18
C PHE A 305 7.12 23.32 -6.33
N GLU A 306 7.64 23.43 -7.55
CA GLU A 306 7.12 22.70 -8.70
C GLU A 306 7.28 21.18 -8.54
N GLU A 307 8.40 20.72 -7.97
CA GLU A 307 8.62 19.30 -7.67
C GLU A 307 7.56 18.77 -6.69
N THR A 308 7.38 19.44 -5.54
CA THR A 308 6.36 19.08 -4.54
C THR A 308 4.94 19.15 -5.11
N LEU A 309 4.63 20.19 -5.88
CA LEU A 309 3.35 20.39 -6.56
C LEU A 309 3.02 19.21 -7.48
N ARG A 310 3.96 18.82 -8.35
CA ARG A 310 3.78 17.66 -9.26
C ARG A 310 3.60 16.37 -8.48
N GLY A 311 4.34 16.24 -7.38
CA GLY A 311 4.22 15.14 -6.44
C GLY A 311 2.81 14.96 -5.87
N TYR A 312 2.26 16.04 -5.33
CA TYR A 312 0.92 16.05 -4.73
C TYR A 312 -0.17 15.89 -5.78
N GLN A 313 -0.03 16.51 -6.96
CA GLN A 313 -0.95 16.28 -8.09
C GLN A 313 -1.00 14.82 -8.50
N THR A 314 0.17 14.20 -8.67
CA THR A 314 0.25 12.78 -9.04
C THR A 314 -0.42 11.93 -7.97
N THR A 315 -0.08 12.16 -6.70
CA THR A 315 -0.64 11.42 -5.57
C THR A 315 -2.16 11.56 -5.48
N ALA A 316 -2.69 12.78 -5.59
CA ALA A 316 -4.12 13.08 -5.52
C ALA A 316 -4.92 12.42 -6.66
N ASN A 317 -4.26 12.13 -7.78
CA ASN A 317 -4.84 11.53 -8.97
C ASN A 317 -4.39 10.07 -9.17
N SER A 318 -3.95 9.40 -8.09
CA SER A 318 -3.48 8.02 -8.13
C SER A 318 -4.30 7.05 -7.30
N LEU A 319 -4.38 5.83 -7.80
CA LEU A 319 -4.77 4.62 -7.09
C LEU A 319 -3.51 3.90 -6.56
N THR A 320 -3.71 2.89 -5.73
CA THR A 320 -2.65 1.93 -5.37
C THR A 320 -2.81 0.68 -6.20
N ALA A 321 -1.83 0.37 -7.05
CA ALA A 321 -1.82 -0.88 -7.80
C ALA A 321 -1.35 -2.05 -6.94
N ILE A 322 -2.06 -3.18 -7.06
CA ILE A 322 -1.62 -4.48 -6.58
C ILE A 322 -1.56 -5.42 -7.79
N ALA A 323 -0.35 -5.77 -8.18
CA ALA A 323 -0.06 -6.76 -9.20
C ALA A 323 -0.01 -8.15 -8.55
N THR A 324 -0.80 -9.11 -9.02
CA THR A 324 -0.85 -10.47 -8.45
C THR A 324 -0.87 -11.52 -9.58
N GLU A 325 -0.29 -12.69 -9.30
CA GLU A 325 -0.42 -13.88 -10.14
C GLU A 325 -1.60 -14.76 -9.72
N ASP A 326 -2.18 -14.49 -8.54
CA ASP A 326 -3.23 -15.31 -7.95
C ASP A 326 -4.12 -14.53 -6.98
N LEU A 327 -5.09 -13.82 -7.54
CA LEU A 327 -6.09 -13.06 -6.81
C LEU A 327 -6.79 -13.88 -5.72
N ALA A 328 -7.08 -15.16 -5.97
CA ALA A 328 -7.83 -16.00 -5.04
C ALA A 328 -6.98 -16.47 -3.85
N ALA A 329 -5.65 -16.47 -3.97
CA ALA A 329 -4.74 -16.77 -2.87
C ALA A 329 -4.50 -15.54 -1.97
N MET A 330 -4.72 -14.32 -2.48
CA MET A 330 -4.56 -13.12 -1.68
C MET A 330 -5.41 -13.19 -0.41
N ARG A 331 -4.79 -12.92 0.75
CA ARG A 331 -5.43 -12.99 2.08
C ARG A 331 -6.84 -12.36 2.17
N PRO A 332 -7.09 -11.15 1.63
CA PRO A 332 -8.42 -10.53 1.67
C PRO A 332 -9.51 -11.35 0.94
N PHE A 333 -9.16 -11.97 -0.19
CA PHE A 333 -10.08 -12.83 -0.96
C PHE A 333 -10.21 -14.21 -0.34
N HIS A 334 -9.08 -14.83 0.00
CA HIS A 334 -9.05 -16.18 0.55
C HIS A 334 -9.81 -16.30 1.88
N SER A 335 -9.74 -15.28 2.73
CA SER A 335 -10.47 -15.23 4.00
C SER A 335 -11.97 -14.93 3.85
N GLY A 336 -12.46 -14.64 2.63
CA GLY A 336 -13.84 -14.26 2.36
C GLY A 336 -14.20 -12.83 2.77
N GLY A 337 -13.21 -12.02 3.17
CA GLY A 337 -13.42 -10.61 3.52
C GLY A 337 -13.76 -9.75 2.30
N VAL A 338 -13.16 -10.05 1.15
CA VAL A 338 -13.38 -9.37 -0.13
C VAL A 338 -13.84 -10.40 -1.18
N HIS A 339 -14.69 -9.98 -2.10
CA HIS A 339 -15.16 -10.81 -3.21
C HIS A 339 -15.35 -9.97 -4.48
N ILE A 340 -15.42 -10.64 -5.64
CA ILE A 340 -15.83 -10.01 -6.89
C ILE A 340 -17.34 -9.76 -6.83
N SER A 341 -17.75 -8.49 -6.79
CA SER A 341 -19.15 -8.09 -6.74
C SER A 341 -19.80 -8.03 -8.12
N GLN A 342 -19.04 -7.63 -9.14
CA GLN A 342 -19.49 -7.56 -10.52
C GLN A 342 -18.40 -8.04 -11.49
N GLY A 343 -18.81 -8.56 -12.65
CA GLY A 343 -17.88 -9.04 -13.67
C GLY A 343 -17.26 -10.39 -13.28
N ARG A 344 -15.94 -10.51 -13.44
CA ARG A 344 -15.21 -11.75 -13.17
C ARG A 344 -13.80 -11.51 -12.61
N SER A 345 -13.22 -12.56 -12.06
CA SER A 345 -11.78 -12.64 -11.78
C SER A 345 -10.95 -12.72 -13.07
N PHE A 346 -9.64 -12.55 -12.96
CA PHE A 346 -8.67 -12.81 -14.03
C PHE A 346 -8.67 -14.31 -14.40
N SER A 347 -8.44 -14.57 -15.68
CA SER A 347 -8.25 -15.91 -16.25
C SER A 347 -6.76 -16.29 -16.31
N GLU A 348 -6.46 -17.58 -16.41
CA GLU A 348 -5.07 -18.07 -16.55
C GLU A 348 -4.34 -17.46 -17.76
N GLU A 349 -5.06 -17.25 -18.87
CA GLU A 349 -4.49 -16.61 -20.05
C GLU A 349 -4.11 -15.15 -19.77
N GLU A 350 -4.93 -14.41 -19.02
CA GLU A 350 -4.64 -13.01 -18.66
C GLU A 350 -3.43 -12.90 -17.73
N TYR A 351 -3.30 -13.80 -16.75
CA TYR A 351 -2.08 -13.89 -15.92
C TYR A 351 -0.85 -14.24 -16.76
N THR A 352 -0.94 -15.27 -17.61
CA THR A 352 0.20 -15.80 -18.37
C THR A 352 0.67 -14.82 -19.45
N ARG A 353 -0.27 -14.20 -20.17
CA ARG A 353 0.03 -13.30 -21.29
C ARG A 353 0.19 -11.84 -20.88
N GLY A 354 -0.11 -11.49 -19.63
CA GLY A 354 -0.06 -10.11 -19.16
C GLY A 354 -1.06 -9.22 -19.88
N VAL A 355 -2.28 -9.71 -20.08
CA VAL A 355 -3.32 -8.90 -20.75
C VAL A 355 -3.62 -7.69 -19.88
N LYS A 356 -3.68 -6.50 -20.50
CA LYS A 356 -3.98 -5.23 -19.80
C LYS A 356 -5.45 -5.14 -19.40
N VAL A 357 -5.80 -5.84 -18.33
CA VAL A 357 -7.10 -5.82 -17.68
C VAL A 357 -6.92 -5.48 -16.20
N CYS A 358 -7.95 -4.88 -15.59
CA CYS A 358 -7.92 -4.54 -14.18
C CYS A 358 -9.23 -4.89 -13.47
N ILE A 359 -9.15 -4.99 -12.15
CA ILE A 359 -10.30 -5.07 -11.25
C ILE A 359 -10.19 -3.88 -10.29
N VAL A 360 -11.25 -3.08 -10.21
CA VAL A 360 -11.33 -1.89 -9.33
C VAL A 360 -12.33 -2.13 -8.20
N SER A 361 -12.34 -1.31 -7.16
CA SER A 361 -13.42 -1.39 -6.17
C SER A 361 -14.74 -0.89 -6.78
N GLU A 362 -15.86 -1.46 -6.33
CA GLU A 362 -17.20 -0.98 -6.71
C GLU A 362 -17.41 0.49 -6.33
N TYR A 363 -16.88 0.90 -5.18
CA TYR A 363 -16.94 2.29 -4.71
C TYR A 363 -16.22 3.26 -5.65
N MET A 364 -15.00 2.94 -6.08
CA MET A 364 -14.25 3.78 -7.02
C MET A 364 -14.89 3.80 -8.39
N ALA A 365 -15.49 2.68 -8.81
CA ALA A 365 -16.26 2.65 -10.05
C ALA A 365 -17.47 3.59 -9.98
N GLU A 366 -18.25 3.56 -8.89
CA GLU A 366 -19.39 4.46 -8.69
C GLU A 366 -18.96 5.94 -8.67
N LEU A 367 -17.93 6.30 -7.89
CA LEU A 367 -17.44 7.67 -7.77
C LEU A 367 -16.97 8.26 -9.10
N ASN A 368 -16.34 7.44 -9.95
CA ASN A 368 -15.79 7.89 -11.22
C ASN A 368 -16.71 7.60 -12.41
N GLY A 369 -17.88 7.00 -12.17
CA GLY A 369 -18.81 6.60 -13.22
C GLY A 369 -18.27 5.49 -14.14
N TRP A 370 -17.26 4.73 -13.69
CA TRP A 370 -16.69 3.61 -14.45
C TRP A 370 -17.62 2.39 -14.45
N ARG A 371 -17.62 1.65 -15.56
CA ARG A 371 -18.44 0.46 -15.78
C ARG A 371 -17.58 -0.72 -16.24
N LEU A 372 -18.11 -1.92 -16.13
CA LEU A 372 -17.49 -3.11 -16.73
C LEU A 372 -17.29 -2.90 -18.24
N GLY A 373 -16.09 -3.21 -18.72
CA GLY A 373 -15.69 -3.02 -20.11
C GLY A 373 -15.15 -1.62 -20.44
N ASP A 374 -15.29 -0.63 -19.54
CA ASP A 374 -14.59 0.64 -19.70
C ASP A 374 -13.08 0.43 -19.57
N THR A 375 -12.32 1.37 -20.12
CA THR A 375 -10.86 1.34 -20.12
C THR A 375 -10.33 2.49 -19.28
N VAL A 376 -9.41 2.19 -18.36
CA VAL A 376 -8.73 3.17 -17.51
C VAL A 376 -7.28 3.29 -17.98
N SER A 377 -6.89 4.52 -18.33
CA SER A 377 -5.50 4.85 -18.67
C SER A 377 -4.69 5.03 -17.39
N LEU A 378 -3.66 4.20 -17.21
CA LEU A 378 -2.84 4.14 -16.01
C LEU A 378 -1.37 4.33 -16.35
N SER A 379 -0.66 5.08 -15.51
CA SER A 379 0.80 5.21 -15.51
C SER A 379 1.35 4.87 -14.14
N PHE A 380 2.42 4.08 -14.08
CA PHE A 380 2.89 3.48 -12.84
C PHE A 380 4.21 4.07 -12.36
N TYR A 381 4.33 4.32 -11.06
CA TYR A 381 5.53 4.86 -10.43
C TYR A 381 5.91 4.05 -9.18
N PRO A 382 7.22 3.92 -8.88
CA PRO A 382 7.64 3.18 -7.71
C PRO A 382 7.19 3.92 -6.45
N CYS A 383 6.79 3.18 -5.42
CA CYS A 383 6.56 3.75 -4.11
C CYS A 383 7.37 3.03 -3.04
N ALA A 384 7.77 3.78 -2.04
CA ALA A 384 8.43 3.21 -0.87
C ALA A 384 7.41 2.37 -0.08
N GLY A 385 7.73 1.10 0.16
CA GLY A 385 6.97 0.23 1.06
C GLY A 385 7.07 0.73 2.50
N LYS A 386 6.23 1.70 2.89
CA LYS A 386 6.25 2.17 4.28
C LYS A 386 5.58 1.17 5.22
N TYR A 387 6.34 0.74 6.22
CA TYR A 387 5.90 0.34 7.56
C TYR A 387 4.68 -0.60 7.64
N TYR A 388 4.93 -1.89 7.44
CA TYR A 388 4.07 -2.95 7.98
C TYR A 388 4.32 -3.09 9.49
N VAL A 389 3.57 -2.38 10.33
CA VAL A 389 3.74 -2.45 11.79
C VAL A 389 2.54 -3.14 12.42
N ASP A 390 2.73 -4.38 12.88
CA ASP A 390 1.83 -5.06 13.83
C ASP A 390 2.21 -4.64 15.26
N SER A 391 2.03 -3.37 15.63
CA SER A 391 2.20 -2.96 17.03
C SER A 391 0.87 -2.61 17.66
N ASP A 392 0.54 -3.30 18.75
CA ASP A 392 -0.54 -2.94 19.67
C ASP A 392 -0.20 -1.68 20.49
N GLU A 393 1.07 -1.25 20.53
CA GLU A 393 1.58 -0.17 21.38
C GLU A 393 1.33 1.24 20.83
N MET A 394 1.08 1.36 19.53
CA MET A 394 0.60 2.57 18.87
C MET A 394 -0.75 2.16 18.28
N ASN A 395 -1.85 2.88 18.56
CA ASN A 395 -3.18 2.67 17.98
C ASN A 395 -3.23 2.86 16.44
N VAL A 396 -2.30 2.24 15.73
CA VAL A 396 -2.07 2.38 14.31
C VAL A 396 -1.76 0.99 13.80
N VAL A 397 -2.81 0.16 13.77
CA VAL A 397 -2.95 -0.78 12.65
C VAL A 397 -3.05 0.12 11.42
N ARG A 398 -1.90 0.59 10.94
CA ARG A 398 -1.79 1.21 9.63
C ARG A 398 -2.21 0.08 8.73
N SER A 399 -3.42 0.16 8.19
CA SER A 399 -3.85 -0.69 7.09
C SER A 399 -2.73 -0.73 6.07
N GLN A 400 -2.72 -1.79 5.26
CA GLN A 400 -1.85 -2.14 4.13
C GLN A 400 -1.53 -1.01 3.12
N ASN A 401 -1.20 0.17 3.61
CA ASN A 401 -1.01 1.41 2.92
C ASN A 401 0.49 1.49 2.66
N SER A 402 0.91 0.74 1.65
CA SER A 402 1.99 1.23 0.82
C SER A 402 1.48 2.55 0.23
N LEU A 403 1.64 3.64 0.98
CA LEU A 403 1.30 4.98 0.53
C LEU A 403 2.19 5.19 -0.69
N CYS A 404 1.62 5.05 -1.88
CA CYS A 404 2.32 5.39 -3.10
C CYS A 404 2.23 6.88 -3.29
N VAL A 405 2.97 7.57 -2.43
CA VAL A 405 3.12 9.01 -2.38
C VAL A 405 4.49 9.36 -2.91
N TYR A 406 4.61 10.56 -3.45
CA TYR A 406 5.89 11.15 -3.84
C TYR A 406 6.58 10.40 -5.01
N PRO A 407 6.05 10.47 -6.24
CA PRO A 407 6.70 9.89 -7.41
C PRO A 407 8.13 10.42 -7.56
N VAL A 408 9.12 9.57 -7.35
CA VAL A 408 10.55 9.98 -7.31
C VAL A 408 11.19 10.01 -8.71
N LYS A 409 10.47 9.58 -9.76
CA LYS A 409 10.98 9.39 -11.14
C LYS A 409 9.85 9.45 -12.17
N ASP A 410 10.24 9.42 -13.45
CA ASP A 410 9.37 9.09 -14.58
C ASP A 410 8.60 7.77 -14.32
N PHE A 411 7.41 7.66 -14.92
CA PHE A 411 6.63 6.42 -14.88
C PHE A 411 7.41 5.26 -15.51
N PHE A 412 7.41 4.09 -14.87
CA PHE A 412 8.16 2.93 -15.35
C PHE A 412 7.40 2.09 -16.39
N ASP A 413 6.08 2.24 -16.44
CA ASP A 413 5.19 1.66 -17.44
C ASP A 413 3.87 2.44 -17.50
N GLU A 414 3.16 2.29 -18.62
CA GLU A 414 1.86 2.91 -18.87
C GLU A 414 0.97 2.01 -19.74
N GLY A 415 -0.34 2.16 -19.62
CA GLY A 415 -1.26 1.36 -20.41
C GLY A 415 -2.72 1.68 -20.22
N GLU A 416 -3.50 1.16 -21.15
CA GLU A 416 -4.95 1.20 -21.17
C GLU A 416 -5.47 -0.15 -20.64
N TYR A 417 -6.13 -0.13 -19.48
CA TYR A 417 -6.58 -1.35 -18.79
C TYR A 417 -8.10 -1.46 -18.83
N ALA A 418 -8.62 -2.53 -19.43
CA ALA A 418 -10.05 -2.79 -19.45
C ALA A 418 -10.54 -3.33 -18.10
N ILE A 419 -11.60 -2.75 -17.55
CA ILE A 419 -12.22 -3.19 -16.29
C ILE A 419 -12.99 -4.48 -16.56
N VAL A 420 -12.49 -5.61 -16.05
CA VAL A 420 -13.12 -6.94 -16.20
C VAL A 420 -13.91 -7.38 -14.97
N GLY A 421 -13.69 -6.71 -13.84
CA GLY A 421 -14.38 -7.00 -12.59
C GLY A 421 -14.38 -5.82 -11.63
N MET A 422 -15.24 -5.91 -10.63
CA MET A 422 -15.29 -5.02 -9.49
C MET A 422 -15.25 -5.83 -8.20
N PHE A 423 -14.54 -5.37 -7.18
CA PHE A 423 -14.52 -6.01 -5.87
C PHE A 423 -15.27 -5.20 -4.81
N ALA A 424 -15.86 -5.91 -3.85
CA ALA A 424 -16.55 -5.35 -2.69
C ALA A 424 -16.40 -6.27 -1.46
N GLY A 425 -17.02 -5.89 -0.35
CA GLY A 425 -16.97 -6.61 0.94
C GLY A 425 -16.39 -5.73 2.03
N ASN A 426 -15.55 -6.32 2.88
CA ASN A 426 -14.74 -5.60 3.86
C ASN A 426 -13.65 -4.83 3.12
N VAL A 427 -14.05 -3.71 2.51
CA VAL A 427 -13.16 -2.75 1.85
C VAL A 427 -13.04 -1.54 2.78
N ASN A 428 -11.83 -1.06 3.01
CA ASN A 428 -11.63 0.14 3.82
C ASN A 428 -12.09 1.36 3.02
N ALA A 429 -13.30 1.83 3.31
CA ALA A 429 -13.83 3.10 2.84
C ALA A 429 -13.60 4.16 3.92
N GLY A 430 -12.43 4.80 3.91
CA GLY A 430 -12.21 6.04 4.64
C GLY A 430 -12.40 6.01 6.18
N SER A 431 -11.60 5.19 6.87
CA SER A 431 -11.82 4.50 8.15
C SER A 431 -12.61 5.13 9.33
N LYS A 432 -13.47 4.30 9.94
CA LYS A 432 -13.48 3.92 11.38
C LYS A 432 -14.45 2.76 11.55
N GLN A 433 -13.96 1.56 11.92
CA GLN A 433 -14.60 0.48 12.73
C GLN A 433 -13.79 -0.84 12.56
N PRO A 434 -13.80 -1.74 13.56
CA PRO A 434 -12.72 -2.70 13.76
C PRO A 434 -12.76 -3.85 12.75
N TYR A 435 -11.64 -4.09 12.08
CA TYR A 435 -11.39 -5.33 11.36
C TYR A 435 -10.63 -6.32 12.25
N THR A 436 -11.03 -7.60 12.25
CA THR A 436 -10.29 -8.73 12.85
C THR A 436 -10.79 -10.01 12.16
N ARG A 437 -10.02 -10.88 11.48
CA ARG A 437 -8.57 -11.15 11.34
C ARG A 437 -8.27 -11.48 9.85
N GLY A 438 -7.17 -10.99 9.22
CA GLY A 438 -6.82 -11.24 7.80
C GLY A 438 -6.66 -10.06 6.79
N VAL A 439 -6.93 -8.82 7.22
CA VAL A 439 -6.77 -7.46 6.64
C VAL A 439 -7.35 -7.20 5.22
N SER A 440 -8.18 -6.15 5.10
CA SER A 440 -8.99 -5.71 3.95
C SER A 440 -8.21 -4.96 2.85
N LEU A 441 -8.77 -4.93 1.62
CA LEU A 441 -8.32 -4.01 0.55
C LEU A 441 -8.84 -2.59 0.79
N ASP A 442 -8.08 -1.59 0.34
CA ASP A 442 -8.57 -0.20 0.28
C ASP A 442 -9.47 -0.01 -0.95
N ALA A 443 -10.45 0.88 -0.85
CA ALA A 443 -11.28 1.23 -1.98
C ALA A 443 -10.44 1.81 -3.15
N VAL A 444 -9.33 2.51 -2.87
CA VAL A 444 -8.44 3.07 -3.89
C VAL A 444 -7.48 2.03 -4.49
N ASN A 445 -7.62 0.74 -4.17
CA ASN A 445 -6.81 -0.30 -4.81
C ASN A 445 -7.33 -0.62 -6.23
N VAL A 446 -6.39 -0.81 -7.15
CA VAL A 446 -6.61 -1.40 -8.47
C VAL A 446 -5.78 -2.68 -8.58
N LEU A 447 -6.43 -3.77 -8.94
CA LEU A 447 -5.81 -5.09 -9.04
C LEU A 447 -5.47 -5.37 -10.50
N LEU A 448 -4.30 -5.95 -10.74
CA LEU A 448 -3.71 -6.16 -12.06
C LEU A 448 -3.06 -7.54 -12.13
N PRO A 449 -3.09 -8.25 -13.27
CA PRO A 449 -2.22 -9.40 -13.48
C PRO A 449 -0.74 -8.96 -13.45
N THR A 450 0.14 -9.65 -12.73
CA THR A 450 1.55 -9.24 -12.58
C THR A 450 2.24 -8.98 -13.92
N ASN A 451 2.08 -9.87 -14.89
CA ASN A 451 2.71 -9.75 -16.21
C ASN A 451 2.12 -8.63 -17.09
N SER A 452 1.03 -7.98 -16.67
CA SER A 452 0.41 -6.87 -17.41
C SER A 452 1.10 -5.53 -17.18
N VAL A 453 2.07 -5.48 -16.26
CA VAL A 453 2.84 -4.29 -15.92
C VAL A 453 4.33 -4.58 -16.16
N ALA A 454 4.92 -3.90 -17.12
CA ALA A 454 6.34 -4.02 -17.44
C ALA A 454 7.21 -3.22 -16.46
N ASN A 455 8.48 -3.60 -16.32
CA ASN A 455 9.51 -2.85 -15.56
C ASN A 455 9.13 -2.52 -14.10
N ALA A 456 8.16 -3.23 -13.51
CA ALA A 456 7.77 -3.03 -12.13
C ALA A 456 8.95 -3.30 -11.19
N PRO A 457 9.07 -2.55 -10.07
CA PRO A 457 10.06 -2.85 -9.05
C PRO A 457 9.85 -4.27 -8.50
N LEU A 458 10.93 -4.88 -8.02
CA LEU A 458 10.83 -6.20 -7.37
C LEU A 458 9.86 -6.10 -6.17
N PRO A 459 8.90 -7.03 -6.05
CA PRO A 459 7.95 -6.98 -4.96
C PRO A 459 8.64 -7.29 -3.63
N GLU A 460 8.29 -6.54 -2.60
CA GLU A 460 8.75 -6.83 -1.24
C GLU A 460 8.02 -8.05 -0.69
N ILE A 461 8.77 -9.00 -0.15
CA ILE A 461 8.23 -10.22 0.45
C ILE A 461 7.87 -9.92 1.91
N SER A 462 6.62 -10.20 2.27
CA SER A 462 6.10 -9.99 3.62
C SER A 462 4.82 -10.80 3.83
N GLN A 463 4.33 -10.84 5.06
CA GLN A 463 3.03 -11.44 5.36
C GLN A 463 1.85 -10.72 4.67
N TYR A 464 2.04 -9.51 4.13
CA TYR A 464 0.97 -8.72 3.51
C TYR A 464 0.96 -8.80 1.98
N THR A 465 2.06 -9.23 1.39
CA THR A 465 2.30 -9.29 -0.05
C THR A 465 2.53 -10.72 -0.53
N THR A 466 2.77 -11.68 0.37
CA THR A 466 3.12 -13.05 -0.01
C THR A 466 2.06 -14.05 0.44
N SER A 467 1.63 -14.89 -0.49
CA SER A 467 0.69 -15.99 -0.26
C SER A 467 1.26 -17.27 -0.87
N ILE A 468 1.25 -18.37 -0.12
CA ILE A 468 1.77 -19.67 -0.53
C ILE A 468 0.60 -20.65 -0.61
N ARG A 469 0.26 -21.13 -1.79
CA ARG A 469 -0.74 -22.20 -1.92
C ARG A 469 -0.14 -23.53 -1.53
N LEU A 470 -0.88 -24.26 -0.70
CA LEU A 470 -0.52 -25.59 -0.24
C LEU A 470 -1.59 -26.61 -0.66
N LYS A 471 -1.14 -27.80 -1.05
CA LYS A 471 -2.00 -28.99 -1.07
C LYS A 471 -2.56 -29.23 0.33
N ASN A 472 -3.87 -29.36 0.48
CA ASN A 472 -4.46 -29.47 1.82
C ASN A 472 -3.94 -30.71 2.56
N SER A 473 -3.74 -31.83 1.87
CA SER A 473 -3.17 -33.07 2.43
C SER A 473 -1.73 -32.95 2.94
N GLU A 474 -0.94 -31.98 2.48
CA GLU A 474 0.47 -31.80 2.83
C GLU A 474 0.69 -30.60 3.78
N ALA A 475 -0.36 -29.84 4.11
CA ALA A 475 -0.25 -28.63 4.93
C ALA A 475 0.35 -28.86 6.33
N GLN A 476 0.02 -29.98 6.98
CA GLN A 476 0.62 -30.31 8.29
C GLN A 476 2.10 -30.67 8.18
N ALA A 477 2.51 -31.31 7.08
CA ALA A 477 3.90 -31.65 6.83
C ALA A 477 4.72 -30.39 6.55
N PHE A 478 4.18 -29.46 5.76
CA PHE A 478 4.79 -28.16 5.51
C PHE A 478 5.04 -27.36 6.79
N MET A 479 4.09 -27.35 7.74
CA MET A 479 4.24 -26.63 9.01
C MET A 479 5.21 -27.29 10.01
N ALA A 480 5.64 -28.53 9.75
CA ALA A 480 6.54 -29.28 10.61
C ALA A 480 8.02 -29.18 10.19
N GLU A 481 8.27 -28.69 8.97
CA GLU A 481 9.58 -28.30 8.44
C GLU A 481 9.97 -26.92 8.98
#